data_AF-A0A6H0T985-F1
#
_entry.id   AF-A0A6H0T985-F1
#
_cell.length_a   1.000
_cell.length_b   1.000
_cell.length_c   1.000
_cell.angle_alpha   90.00
_cell.angle_beta   90.00
_cell.angle_gamma   90.00
#
_symmetry.space_group_name_H-M   'P 1'
#
loop_
_entity.id
_entity.type
_entity.pdbx_description
1 polymer ?
#
loop_
_entity_poly.entity_id
_entity_poly.type
_entity_poly.pdbx_seq_one_letter_code
_entity_poly.pdbx_strand_id
1 'polypeptide(L)'
;MLTYLKQYNGAVYSGLVGLFFICILHFKISYSLIPILLALAGFYFVYQAIKARELRLSSEARWLVGAFVIYFLLFVASLFVHGGRGRELDLPSRALLVLPILLLLFRIQLKVSWVMMSLVIAANLAGLVAAAQSFLDIRPFPSHMQIQAGGIAMSLALFSLCLFFYFVQNKQRLGSILALTGFGSSLVASVLTTARGAWVVLPVMLVLILWFNRNVLSKKLIALILVLCSVGLAANYQVLEKRISAAQQDIKLYIENNNGQTSLGARFDMWESALLGIQEKPVFGWGLQGVREMRQKHVEQGLVDPIVSSFGHAHNQYLHDGSARGLLGLASLLSIFLVPLVCFARNLKQAPMGSASRVFGLLGITHILAVMGYSLSQAFLSHNSGSIFYFFAVIVFYALQKITQNQPLED
;
A
#
# COMPACT_ATOMS: atom_id res chain seq x y z
N MET A 1 13.40 26.10 26.76
CA MET A 1 13.64 26.39 25.32
C MET A 1 13.76 25.12 24.47
N LEU A 2 14.68 24.18 24.75
CA LEU A 2 14.82 22.91 24.01
C LEU A 2 13.58 22.00 24.08
N THR A 3 12.89 21.92 25.22
CA THR A 3 11.63 21.16 25.37
C THR A 3 10.47 21.81 24.61
N TYR A 4 10.43 23.15 24.61
CA TYR A 4 9.42 23.95 23.89
C TYR A 4 9.57 23.83 22.36
N LEU A 5 10.81 23.82 21.86
CA LEU A 5 11.13 23.55 20.46
C LEU A 5 10.80 22.11 20.04
N LYS A 6 11.06 21.11 20.90
CA LYS A 6 10.65 19.70 20.64
C LYS A 6 9.13 19.54 20.54
N GLN A 7 8.36 20.23 21.38
CA GLN A 7 6.90 20.14 21.41
C GLN A 7 6.24 20.85 20.20
N TYR A 8 6.71 22.04 19.81
CA TYR A 8 6.18 22.76 18.64
C TYR A 8 6.49 22.02 17.32
N ASN A 9 7.69 21.45 17.21
CA ASN A 9 8.09 20.63 16.08
C ASN A 9 7.20 19.39 15.95
N GLY A 10 6.84 18.73 17.06
CA GLY A 10 5.97 17.56 17.06
C GLY A 10 4.62 17.78 16.36
N ALA A 11 3.99 18.95 16.56
CA ALA A 11 2.72 19.28 15.91
C ALA A 11 2.87 19.46 14.39
N VAL A 12 3.93 20.16 13.95
CA VAL A 12 4.20 20.39 12.51
C VAL A 12 4.42 19.07 11.78
N TYR A 13 5.28 18.19 12.32
CA TYR A 13 5.56 16.90 11.67
C TYR A 13 4.35 15.95 11.72
N SER A 14 3.56 15.98 12.79
CA SER A 14 2.29 15.23 12.85
C SER A 14 1.30 15.74 11.81
N GLY A 15 1.22 17.05 11.61
CA GLY A 15 0.42 17.69 10.57
C GLY A 15 0.87 17.29 9.17
N LEU A 16 2.17 17.30 8.88
CA LEU A 16 2.72 16.85 7.59
C LEU A 16 2.44 15.37 7.32
N VAL A 17 2.65 14.50 8.30
CA VAL A 17 2.30 13.07 8.19
C VAL A 17 0.80 12.90 7.94
N GLY A 18 -0.06 13.66 8.63
CA GLY A 18 -1.50 13.60 8.41
C GLY A 18 -1.93 14.12 7.04
N LEU A 19 -1.33 15.23 6.59
CA LEU A 19 -1.57 15.82 5.27
C LEU A 19 -1.19 14.86 4.14
N PHE A 20 -0.15 14.04 4.32
CA PHE A 20 0.17 12.99 3.34
C PHE A 20 -1.04 12.08 3.10
N PHE A 21 -1.64 11.53 4.16
CA PHE A 21 -2.79 10.63 4.03
C PHE A 21 -4.03 11.35 3.52
N ILE A 22 -4.29 12.59 3.96
CA ILE A 22 -5.46 13.37 3.52
C ILE A 22 -5.35 13.71 2.03
N CYS A 23 -4.15 14.02 1.53
CA CYS A 23 -3.97 14.53 0.16
C CYS A 23 -3.61 13.45 -0.88
N ILE A 24 -3.25 12.23 -0.47
CA ILE A 24 -2.68 11.16 -1.34
C ILE A 24 -3.51 10.86 -2.60
N LEU A 25 -4.84 10.94 -2.53
CA LEU A 25 -5.76 10.70 -3.65
C LEU A 25 -6.24 11.97 -4.37
N HIS A 26 -5.98 13.13 -3.79
CA HIS A 26 -6.55 14.40 -4.24
C HIS A 26 -5.54 15.21 -5.05
N PHE A 27 -4.26 15.16 -4.63
CA PHE A 27 -3.21 15.99 -5.22
C PHE A 27 -1.98 15.15 -5.52
N LYS A 28 -1.61 15.03 -6.80
CA LYS A 28 -0.38 14.32 -7.21
C LYS A 28 0.87 14.82 -6.51
N ILE A 29 0.95 16.14 -6.35
CA ILE A 29 2.11 16.78 -5.70
C ILE A 29 2.31 16.31 -4.26
N SER A 30 1.24 15.90 -3.56
CA SER A 30 1.30 15.49 -2.15
C SER A 30 2.20 14.27 -1.92
N TYR A 31 2.19 13.32 -2.85
CA TYR A 31 2.93 12.07 -2.72
C TYR A 31 4.43 12.22 -3.03
N SER A 32 4.85 13.39 -3.53
CA SER A 32 6.27 13.73 -3.70
C SER A 32 6.72 14.79 -2.70
N LEU A 33 5.99 15.92 -2.62
CA LEU A 33 6.39 17.09 -1.83
C LEU A 33 6.46 16.79 -0.34
N ILE A 34 5.43 16.16 0.23
CA ILE A 34 5.37 15.93 1.68
C ILE A 34 6.46 14.94 2.13
N PRO A 35 6.66 13.78 1.49
CA PRO A 35 7.78 12.90 1.81
C PRO A 35 9.15 13.55 1.63
N ILE A 36 9.34 14.40 0.60
CA ILE A 36 10.60 15.13 0.40
C ILE A 36 10.85 16.11 1.55
N LEU A 37 9.87 16.91 1.94
CA LEU A 37 10.00 17.86 3.06
C LEU A 37 10.34 17.13 4.38
N LEU A 38 9.65 16.01 4.64
CA LEU A 38 9.93 15.16 5.78
C LEU A 38 11.33 14.52 5.71
N ALA A 39 11.76 14.09 4.52
CA ALA A 39 13.08 13.49 4.33
C ALA A 39 14.21 14.51 4.52
N LEU A 40 14.05 15.75 4.01
CA LEU A 40 15.00 16.84 4.22
C LEU A 40 15.15 17.18 5.71
N ALA A 41 14.05 17.27 6.44
CA ALA A 41 14.09 17.39 7.89
C ALA A 41 14.77 16.18 8.54
N GLY A 42 14.47 14.96 8.08
CA GLY A 42 15.09 13.73 8.55
C GLY A 42 16.61 13.73 8.38
N PHE A 43 17.13 14.15 7.22
CA PHE A 43 18.57 14.21 6.96
C PHE A 43 19.30 15.11 7.96
N TYR A 44 18.70 16.22 8.38
CA TYR A 44 19.27 17.06 9.44
C TYR A 44 19.46 16.27 10.75
N PHE A 45 18.45 15.49 11.17
CA PHE A 45 18.57 14.67 12.38
C PHE A 45 19.53 13.48 12.19
N VAL A 46 19.60 12.89 11.00
CA VAL A 46 20.61 11.87 10.68
C VAL A 46 22.02 12.44 10.85
N TYR A 47 22.28 13.60 10.26
CA TYR A 47 23.57 14.28 10.37
C TYR A 47 23.96 14.56 11.82
N GLN A 48 23.02 15.11 12.62
CA GLN A 48 23.24 15.37 14.04
C GLN A 48 23.52 14.07 14.83
N ALA A 49 22.78 12.99 14.56
CA ALA A 49 22.98 11.70 15.22
C ALA A 49 24.32 11.05 14.86
N ILE A 50 24.78 11.17 13.61
CA ILE A 50 26.10 10.69 13.18
C ILE A 50 27.20 11.50 13.87
N LYS A 51 27.10 12.83 13.86
CA LYS A 51 28.07 13.73 14.51
C LYS A 51 28.21 13.44 16.01
N ALA A 52 27.10 13.16 16.68
CA ALA A 52 27.06 12.82 18.10
C ALA A 52 27.39 11.35 18.42
N ARG A 53 27.60 10.48 17.40
CA ARG A 53 27.76 9.02 17.56
C ARG A 53 26.61 8.34 18.32
N GLU A 54 25.41 8.88 18.16
CA GLU A 54 24.18 8.41 18.83
C GLU A 54 23.25 7.60 17.91
N LEU A 55 23.67 7.29 16.68
CA LEU A 55 22.85 6.53 15.75
C LEU A 55 22.78 5.05 16.20
N ARG A 56 21.79 4.73 17.04
CA ARG A 56 21.50 3.37 17.51
C ARG A 56 20.10 2.97 17.05
N LEU A 57 20.05 2.01 16.13
CA LEU A 57 18.80 1.39 15.67
C LEU A 57 18.56 0.08 16.42
N SER A 58 17.31 -0.21 16.75
CA SER A 58 16.95 -1.54 17.29
C SER A 58 17.27 -2.63 16.27
N SER A 59 17.35 -3.88 16.73
CA SER A 59 17.55 -5.02 15.83
C SER A 59 16.47 -5.09 14.74
N GLU A 60 15.19 -4.87 15.10
CA GLU A 60 14.11 -4.88 14.10
C GLU A 60 14.21 -3.72 13.12
N ALA A 61 14.56 -2.52 13.58
CA ALA A 61 14.71 -1.36 12.70
C ALA A 61 15.86 -1.55 11.70
N ARG A 62 16.94 -2.24 12.11
CA ARG A 62 18.04 -2.61 11.19
C ARG A 62 17.59 -3.58 10.09
N TRP A 63 16.78 -4.58 10.42
CA TRP A 63 16.20 -5.49 9.42
C TRP A 63 15.30 -4.75 8.44
N LEU A 64 14.45 -3.85 8.93
CA LEU A 64 13.57 -3.03 8.09
C LEU A 64 14.37 -2.15 7.12
N VAL A 65 15.36 -1.41 7.63
CA VAL A 65 16.27 -0.57 6.83
C VAL A 65 17.02 -1.43 5.82
N GLY A 66 17.55 -2.57 6.25
CA GLY A 66 18.27 -3.52 5.40
C GLY A 66 17.42 -4.02 4.23
N ALA A 67 16.15 -4.38 4.46
CA ALA A 67 15.25 -4.81 3.40
C ALA A 67 15.02 -3.73 2.33
N PHE A 68 14.84 -2.47 2.75
CA PHE A 68 14.61 -1.35 1.84
C PHE A 68 15.87 -0.98 1.05
N VAL A 69 17.04 -1.04 1.70
CA VAL A 69 18.34 -0.82 1.05
C VAL A 69 18.63 -1.93 0.05
N ILE A 70 18.47 -3.19 0.42
CA ILE A 70 18.68 -4.36 -0.46
C ILE A 70 17.76 -4.28 -1.69
N TYR A 71 16.49 -3.92 -1.49
CA TYR A 71 15.55 -3.70 -2.58
C TYR A 71 16.06 -2.64 -3.58
N PHE A 72 16.51 -1.47 -3.10
CA PHE A 72 17.07 -0.46 -3.99
C PHE A 72 18.36 -0.93 -4.68
N LEU A 73 19.28 -1.55 -3.94
CA LEU A 73 20.56 -2.03 -4.48
C LEU A 73 20.37 -3.10 -5.56
N LEU A 74 19.34 -3.93 -5.49
CA LEU A 74 19.05 -4.91 -6.54
C LEU A 74 18.49 -4.27 -7.82
N PHE A 75 17.79 -3.14 -7.72
CA PHE A 75 17.45 -2.34 -8.90
C PHE A 75 18.70 -1.69 -9.51
N VAL A 76 19.63 -1.22 -8.68
CA VAL A 76 20.93 -0.71 -9.15
C VAL A 76 21.75 -1.80 -9.83
N ALA A 77 21.84 -2.99 -9.23
CA ALA A 77 22.51 -4.13 -9.84
C ALA A 77 21.87 -4.52 -11.18
N SER A 78 20.53 -4.60 -11.22
CA SER A 78 19.79 -4.84 -12.47
C SER A 78 20.07 -3.78 -13.53
N LEU A 79 20.20 -2.51 -13.16
CA LEU A 79 20.51 -1.43 -14.09
C LEU A 79 21.90 -1.63 -14.71
N PHE A 80 22.90 -1.99 -13.90
CA PHE A 80 24.26 -2.23 -14.40
C PHE A 80 24.36 -3.49 -15.27
N VAL A 81 23.69 -4.59 -14.87
CA VAL A 81 23.70 -5.85 -15.62
C VAL A 81 23.06 -5.70 -17.01
N HIS A 82 22.01 -4.89 -17.12
CA HIS A 82 21.23 -4.76 -18.36
C HIS A 82 21.46 -3.44 -19.12
N GLY A 83 22.43 -2.62 -18.71
CA GLY A 83 22.68 -1.31 -19.35
C GLY A 83 21.47 -0.36 -19.28
N GLY A 84 20.70 -0.43 -18.20
CA GLY A 84 19.45 0.31 -18.01
C GLY A 84 19.65 1.83 -17.86
N ARG A 85 18.54 2.56 -17.84
CA ARG A 85 18.56 4.03 -17.70
C ARG A 85 18.33 4.45 -16.25
N GLY A 86 18.96 5.55 -15.81
CA GLY A 86 18.82 6.06 -14.44
C GLY A 86 17.37 6.30 -13.97
N ARG A 87 16.43 6.58 -14.90
CA ARG A 87 15.00 6.72 -14.60
C ARG A 87 14.37 5.45 -14.00
N GLU A 88 14.95 4.27 -14.24
CA GLU A 88 14.51 3.00 -13.65
C GLU A 88 14.66 2.99 -12.12
N LEU A 89 15.52 3.86 -11.57
CA LEU A 89 15.75 4.01 -10.13
C LEU A 89 14.78 4.99 -9.44
N ASP A 90 13.97 5.75 -10.19
CA ASP A 90 13.03 6.73 -9.61
C ASP A 90 12.06 6.05 -8.63
N LEU A 91 11.39 4.98 -9.06
CA LEU A 91 10.43 4.27 -8.24
C LEU A 91 11.05 3.58 -7.01
N PRO A 92 12.12 2.76 -7.13
CA PRO A 92 12.73 2.13 -5.97
C PRO A 92 13.43 3.11 -5.03
N SER A 93 13.83 4.30 -5.48
CA SER A 93 14.47 5.32 -4.62
C SER A 93 13.58 5.75 -3.45
N ARG A 94 12.25 5.58 -3.56
CA ARG A 94 11.30 5.85 -2.48
C ARG A 94 11.52 4.98 -1.25
N ALA A 95 12.04 3.77 -1.43
CA ALA A 95 12.45 2.91 -0.32
C ALA A 95 13.56 3.57 0.51
N LEU A 96 14.46 4.32 -0.13
CA LEU A 96 15.52 5.08 0.54
C LEU A 96 15.02 6.42 1.08
N LEU A 97 14.17 7.12 0.32
CA LEU A 97 13.61 8.43 0.68
C LEU A 97 12.93 8.41 2.05
N VAL A 98 12.30 7.30 2.42
CA VAL A 98 11.60 7.16 3.70
C VAL A 98 12.53 6.86 4.87
N LEU A 99 13.79 6.44 4.66
CA LEU A 99 14.68 6.05 5.77
C LEU A 99 15.08 7.23 6.68
N PRO A 100 15.41 8.43 6.16
CA PRO A 100 15.60 9.61 7.00
C PRO A 100 14.33 10.01 7.74
N ILE A 101 13.15 9.78 7.15
CA ILE A 101 11.85 10.03 7.79
C ILE A 101 11.69 9.09 8.99
N LEU A 102 12.02 7.80 8.86
CA LEU A 102 11.95 6.87 9.99
C LEU A 102 12.77 7.36 11.20
N LEU A 103 13.99 7.86 10.95
CA LEU A 103 14.86 8.42 11.98
C LEU A 103 14.30 9.72 12.58
N LEU A 104 13.72 10.60 11.76
CA LEU A 104 12.99 11.79 12.20
C LEU A 104 11.89 11.40 13.20
N LEU A 105 11.05 10.42 12.84
CA LEU A 105 9.90 10.02 13.65
C LEU A 105 10.34 9.42 14.99
N PHE A 106 11.50 8.75 15.07
CA PHE A 106 12.03 8.27 16.36
C PHE A 106 12.58 9.36 17.27
N ARG A 107 12.93 10.54 16.73
CA ARG A 107 13.49 11.66 17.51
C ARG A 107 12.44 12.69 17.93
N ILE A 108 11.25 12.64 17.32
CA ILE A 108 10.20 13.64 17.51
C ILE A 108 8.98 13.00 18.17
N GLN A 109 8.38 13.71 19.13
CA GLN A 109 7.12 13.30 19.74
C GLN A 109 5.97 13.65 18.81
N LEU A 110 5.48 12.67 18.06
CA LEU A 110 4.29 12.83 17.24
C LEU A 110 3.03 12.85 18.11
N LYS A 111 2.08 13.70 17.74
CA LYS A 111 0.72 13.68 18.25
C LYS A 111 -0.02 12.51 17.60
N VAL A 112 -0.01 11.38 18.28
CA VAL A 112 -0.61 10.11 17.82
C VAL A 112 -2.06 10.30 17.37
N SER A 113 -2.86 11.04 18.15
CA SER A 113 -4.25 11.34 17.84
C SER A 113 -4.44 12.10 16.53
N TRP A 114 -3.51 13.00 16.17
CA TRP A 114 -3.57 13.73 14.91
C TRP A 114 -3.38 12.80 13.71
N VAL A 115 -2.44 11.86 13.81
CA VAL A 115 -2.23 10.87 12.74
C VAL A 115 -3.44 9.94 12.62
N MET A 116 -3.98 9.44 13.74
CA MET A 116 -5.19 8.61 13.73
C MET A 116 -6.37 9.36 13.08
N MET A 117 -6.64 10.59 13.51
CA MET A 117 -7.74 11.37 12.94
C MET A 117 -7.50 11.76 11.48
N SER A 118 -6.25 11.99 11.06
CA SER A 118 -5.95 12.25 9.65
C SER A 118 -6.28 11.07 8.74
N LEU A 119 -6.10 9.82 9.20
CA LEU A 119 -6.50 8.62 8.45
C LEU A 119 -8.03 8.53 8.31
N VAL A 120 -8.74 8.83 9.39
CA VAL A 120 -10.22 8.88 9.39
C VAL A 120 -10.74 9.99 8.47
N ILE A 121 -10.15 11.18 8.54
CA ILE A 121 -10.49 12.31 7.67
C ILE A 121 -10.19 11.97 6.21
N ALA A 122 -9.02 11.37 5.93
CA ALA A 122 -8.65 10.93 4.58
C ALA A 122 -9.67 9.95 4.00
N ALA A 123 -10.14 8.99 4.81
CA ALA A 123 -11.14 8.01 4.39
C ALA A 123 -12.51 8.66 4.08
N ASN A 124 -13.00 9.54 4.95
CA ASN A 124 -14.26 10.27 4.70
C ASN A 124 -14.14 11.19 3.47
N LEU A 125 -13.02 11.93 3.35
CA LEU A 125 -12.77 12.84 2.24
C LEU A 125 -12.67 12.10 0.90
N ALA A 126 -12.00 10.95 0.87
CA ALA A 126 -11.93 10.10 -0.33
C ALA A 126 -13.33 9.67 -0.80
N GLY A 127 -14.21 9.28 0.13
CA GLY A 127 -15.62 8.99 -0.16
C GLY A 127 -16.38 10.18 -0.74
N LEU A 128 -16.27 11.34 -0.08
CA LEU A 128 -16.96 12.55 -0.51
C LEU A 128 -16.51 12.99 -1.92
N VAL A 129 -15.21 13.01 -2.17
CA VAL A 129 -14.66 13.42 -3.47
C VAL A 129 -15.01 12.42 -4.56
N ALA A 130 -14.91 11.11 -4.29
CA ALA A 130 -15.30 10.10 -5.27
C ALA A 130 -16.79 10.16 -5.62
N ALA A 131 -17.66 10.37 -4.62
CA ALA A 131 -19.09 10.55 -4.84
C ALA A 131 -19.39 11.82 -5.65
N ALA A 132 -18.77 12.95 -5.30
CA ALA A 132 -18.93 14.20 -6.03
C ALA A 132 -18.45 14.09 -7.49
N GLN A 133 -17.29 13.46 -7.73
CA GLN A 133 -16.78 13.22 -9.08
C GLN A 133 -17.73 12.32 -9.87
N SER A 134 -18.20 11.22 -9.26
CA SER A 134 -19.13 10.30 -9.93
C SER A 134 -20.48 10.95 -10.25
N PHE A 135 -20.97 11.83 -9.38
CA PHE A 135 -22.20 12.61 -9.62
C PHE A 135 -22.06 13.58 -10.81
N LEU A 136 -20.83 14.00 -11.11
CA LEU A 136 -20.49 14.83 -12.26
C LEU A 136 -20.09 14.00 -13.50
N ASP A 137 -20.37 12.68 -13.50
CA ASP A 137 -19.94 11.71 -14.52
C ASP A 137 -18.42 11.67 -14.75
N ILE A 138 -17.65 12.14 -13.76
CA ILE A 138 -16.19 12.07 -13.75
C ILE A 138 -15.79 10.80 -13.00
N ARG A 139 -15.01 9.96 -13.68
CA ARG A 139 -14.43 8.78 -13.02
C ARG A 139 -13.58 9.21 -11.81
N PRO A 140 -13.78 8.63 -10.61
CA PRO A 140 -13.06 9.05 -9.41
C PRO A 140 -11.55 9.05 -9.57
N PHE A 141 -10.93 10.06 -8.96
CA PHE A 141 -9.48 10.29 -8.94
C PHE A 141 -8.87 10.24 -10.35
N PRO A 142 -9.34 11.08 -11.31
CA PRO A 142 -9.00 10.96 -12.73
C PRO A 142 -7.50 11.18 -13.00
N SER A 143 -6.80 11.86 -12.11
CA SER A 143 -5.36 12.06 -12.20
C SER A 143 -4.57 10.80 -11.82
N HIS A 144 -5.16 9.81 -11.16
CA HIS A 144 -4.47 8.61 -10.67
C HIS A 144 -4.72 7.39 -11.55
N MET A 145 -3.78 6.45 -11.49
CA MET A 145 -4.00 5.12 -12.04
C MET A 145 -5.13 4.44 -11.26
N GLN A 146 -6.16 4.00 -11.97
CA GLN A 146 -7.44 3.62 -11.39
C GLN A 146 -7.38 2.45 -10.39
N ILE A 147 -6.60 1.41 -10.71
CA ILE A 147 -6.42 0.28 -9.78
C ILE A 147 -5.68 0.70 -8.52
N GLN A 148 -4.71 1.63 -8.63
CA GLN A 148 -4.02 2.16 -7.46
C GLN A 148 -4.92 3.05 -6.61
N ALA A 149 -5.68 3.95 -7.24
CA ALA A 149 -6.61 4.83 -6.52
C ALA A 149 -7.62 4.00 -5.73
N GLY A 150 -8.20 2.96 -6.36
CA GLY A 150 -9.11 2.03 -5.70
C GLY A 150 -8.46 1.24 -4.56
N GLY A 151 -7.21 0.78 -4.74
CA GLY A 151 -6.43 0.12 -3.69
C GLY A 151 -6.11 1.04 -2.51
N ILE A 152 -5.70 2.29 -2.75
CA ILE A 152 -5.43 3.28 -1.70
C ILE A 152 -6.73 3.62 -0.95
N ALA A 153 -7.85 3.84 -1.67
CA ALA A 153 -9.16 4.07 -1.06
C ALA A 153 -9.62 2.87 -0.22
N MET A 154 -9.38 1.64 -0.66
CA MET A 154 -9.65 0.44 0.12
C MET A 154 -8.77 0.37 1.38
N SER A 155 -7.47 0.69 1.28
CA SER A 155 -6.59 0.77 2.45
C SER A 155 -7.06 1.82 3.46
N LEU A 156 -7.48 3.00 3.01
CA LEU A 156 -8.06 4.03 3.88
C LEU A 156 -9.34 3.54 4.59
N ALA A 157 -10.20 2.80 3.90
CA ALA A 157 -11.37 2.17 4.50
C ALA A 157 -10.95 1.19 5.62
N LEU A 158 -10.01 0.29 5.32
CA LEU A 158 -9.51 -0.71 6.27
C LEU A 158 -8.79 -0.06 7.47
N PHE A 159 -8.05 1.04 7.25
CA PHE A 159 -7.44 1.81 8.33
C PHE A 159 -8.51 2.43 9.23
N SER A 160 -9.54 3.00 8.64
CA SER A 160 -10.67 3.56 9.38
C SER A 160 -11.39 2.48 10.19
N LEU A 161 -11.53 1.26 9.66
CA LEU A 161 -12.09 0.13 10.42
C LEU A 161 -11.20 -0.32 11.59
N CYS A 162 -9.88 -0.36 11.42
CA CYS A 162 -8.94 -0.64 12.51
C CYS A 162 -9.07 0.42 13.62
N LEU A 163 -9.16 1.70 13.25
CA LEU A 163 -9.30 2.82 14.19
C LEU A 163 -10.68 2.85 14.85
N PHE A 164 -11.74 2.44 14.16
CA PHE A 164 -13.06 2.27 14.75
C PHE A 164 -13.00 1.34 15.98
N PHE A 165 -12.38 0.17 15.84
CA PHE A 165 -12.24 -0.77 16.96
C PHE A 165 -11.39 -0.22 18.10
N TYR A 166 -10.33 0.51 17.77
CA TYR A 166 -9.51 1.21 18.76
C TYR A 166 -10.34 2.24 19.54
N PHE A 167 -11.12 3.09 18.86
CA PHE A 167 -11.93 4.10 19.52
C PHE A 167 -13.07 3.49 20.35
N VAL A 168 -13.67 2.38 19.91
CA VAL A 168 -14.67 1.64 20.69
C VAL A 168 -14.06 1.11 22.00
N GLN A 169 -12.89 0.46 21.92
CA GLN A 169 -12.18 -0.05 23.10
C GLN A 169 -11.82 1.04 24.10
N ASN A 170 -11.48 2.23 23.60
CA ASN A 170 -11.13 3.41 24.41
C ASN A 170 -12.32 4.33 24.72
N LYS A 171 -13.57 3.88 24.49
CA LYS A 171 -14.81 4.63 24.77
C LYS A 171 -14.91 6.01 24.08
N GLN A 172 -14.17 6.23 23.01
CA GLN A 172 -14.17 7.47 22.24
C GLN A 172 -15.31 7.45 21.21
N ARG A 173 -16.52 7.86 21.64
CA ARG A 173 -17.74 7.76 20.82
C ARG A 173 -17.63 8.52 19.49
N LEU A 174 -17.20 9.77 19.52
CA LEU A 174 -17.07 10.59 18.31
C LEU A 174 -16.04 10.00 17.34
N GLY A 175 -14.88 9.58 17.85
CA GLY A 175 -13.85 8.91 17.05
C GLY A 175 -14.37 7.62 16.41
N SER A 176 -15.15 6.83 17.15
CA SER A 176 -15.79 5.61 16.64
C SER A 176 -16.77 5.92 15.51
N ILE A 177 -17.65 6.92 15.66
CA ILE A 177 -18.62 7.30 14.62
C ILE A 177 -17.88 7.75 13.36
N LEU A 178 -16.92 8.68 13.49
CA LEU A 178 -16.15 9.20 12.35
C LEU A 178 -15.35 8.10 11.64
N ALA A 179 -14.79 7.16 12.38
CA ALA A 179 -14.04 6.04 11.84
C ALA A 179 -14.96 5.03 11.12
N LEU A 180 -16.18 4.81 11.61
CA LEU A 180 -17.16 3.96 10.97
C LEU A 180 -17.72 4.58 9.68
N THR A 181 -18.01 5.89 9.70
CA THR A 181 -18.38 6.61 8.48
C THR A 181 -17.23 6.60 7.49
N GLY A 182 -15.99 6.80 7.94
CA GLY A 182 -14.81 6.73 7.09
C GLY A 182 -14.62 5.37 6.42
N PHE A 183 -14.89 4.28 7.13
CA PHE A 183 -14.90 2.93 6.55
C PHE A 183 -15.92 2.82 5.42
N GLY A 184 -17.18 3.20 5.68
CA GLY A 184 -18.25 3.16 4.67
C GLY A 184 -17.96 4.06 3.46
N SER A 185 -17.63 5.33 3.71
CA SER A 185 -17.35 6.34 2.68
C SER A 185 -16.17 5.95 1.79
N SER A 186 -15.05 5.50 2.36
CA SER A 186 -13.88 5.12 1.57
C SER A 186 -14.05 3.77 0.87
N LEU A 187 -14.87 2.87 1.42
CA LEU A 187 -15.27 1.65 0.72
C LEU A 187 -16.08 1.99 -0.53
N VAL A 188 -17.05 2.91 -0.42
CA VAL A 188 -17.79 3.43 -1.58
C VAL A 188 -16.84 4.07 -2.59
N ALA A 189 -15.87 4.89 -2.16
CA ALA A 189 -14.85 5.45 -3.04
C ALA A 189 -14.11 4.37 -3.83
N SER A 190 -13.66 3.31 -3.16
CA SER A 190 -12.96 2.19 -3.81
C SER A 190 -13.85 1.50 -4.84
N VAL A 191 -15.13 1.29 -4.55
CA VAL A 191 -16.07 0.69 -5.51
C VAL A 191 -16.32 1.61 -6.71
N LEU A 192 -16.51 2.91 -6.49
CA LEU A 192 -16.73 3.89 -7.57
C LEU A 192 -15.54 3.98 -8.55
N THR A 193 -14.31 3.66 -8.14
CA THR A 193 -13.16 3.56 -9.08
C THR A 193 -13.27 2.39 -10.07
N THR A 194 -14.16 1.42 -9.79
CA THR A 194 -14.34 0.13 -10.50
C THR A 194 -13.11 -0.79 -10.49
N ALA A 195 -12.16 -0.54 -9.56
CA ALA A 195 -10.94 -1.32 -9.39
C ALA A 195 -11.17 -2.65 -8.64
N ARG A 196 -11.66 -3.67 -9.38
CA ARG A 196 -11.98 -5.01 -8.86
C ARG A 196 -10.89 -5.67 -8.00
N GLY A 197 -9.62 -5.44 -8.35
CA GLY A 197 -8.48 -6.03 -7.63
C GLY A 197 -8.42 -5.64 -6.14
N ALA A 198 -8.94 -4.46 -5.79
CA ALA A 198 -9.01 -4.04 -4.38
C ALA A 198 -10.12 -4.77 -3.61
N TRP A 199 -11.20 -5.21 -4.28
CA TRP A 199 -12.34 -5.84 -3.63
C TRP A 199 -12.05 -7.28 -3.21
N VAL A 200 -11.21 -8.00 -3.96
CA VAL A 200 -10.78 -9.37 -3.62
C VAL A 200 -10.05 -9.42 -2.27
N VAL A 201 -9.38 -8.34 -1.90
CA VAL A 201 -8.66 -8.21 -0.63
C VAL A 201 -9.60 -8.02 0.57
N LEU A 202 -10.76 -7.40 0.36
CA LEU A 202 -11.66 -6.99 1.44
C LEU A 202 -12.11 -8.16 2.33
N PRO A 203 -12.61 -9.31 1.84
CA PRO A 203 -13.07 -10.40 2.70
C PRO A 203 -11.98 -10.92 3.64
N VAL A 204 -10.76 -11.11 3.13
CA VAL A 204 -9.62 -11.60 3.91
C VAL A 204 -9.24 -10.59 4.98
N MET A 205 -9.22 -9.30 4.64
CA MET A 205 -8.90 -8.23 5.60
C MET A 205 -9.99 -8.03 6.64
N LEU A 206 -11.28 -8.16 6.29
CA LEU A 206 -12.37 -8.13 7.25
C LEU A 206 -12.25 -9.27 8.26
N VAL A 207 -12.03 -10.51 7.81
CA VAL A 207 -11.84 -11.66 8.71
C VAL A 207 -10.67 -11.40 9.66
N LEU A 208 -9.54 -10.89 9.14
CA LEU A 208 -8.38 -10.57 9.95
C LEU A 208 -8.67 -9.50 11.01
N ILE A 209 -9.22 -8.34 10.60
CA ILE A 209 -9.51 -7.23 11.51
C ILE A 209 -10.54 -7.63 12.56
N LEU A 210 -11.60 -8.34 12.17
CA LEU A 210 -12.63 -8.84 13.08
C LEU A 210 -12.04 -9.86 14.07
N TRP A 211 -11.18 -10.77 13.61
CA TRP A 211 -10.54 -11.76 14.48
C TRP A 211 -9.66 -11.13 15.56
N PHE A 212 -8.89 -10.09 15.21
CA PHE A 212 -8.05 -9.35 16.17
C PHE A 212 -8.86 -8.50 17.16
N ASN A 213 -10.11 -8.17 16.84
CA ASN A 213 -11.02 -7.35 17.65
C ASN A 213 -12.24 -8.12 18.17
N ARG A 214 -12.21 -9.45 18.17
CA ARG A 214 -13.35 -10.33 18.51
C ARG A 214 -13.98 -10.05 19.89
N ASN A 215 -13.19 -9.52 20.82
CA ASN A 215 -13.64 -9.23 22.19
C ASN A 215 -14.67 -8.09 22.27
N VAL A 216 -14.74 -7.22 21.25
CA VAL A 216 -15.69 -6.10 21.18
C VAL A 216 -16.76 -6.29 20.11
N LEU A 217 -16.79 -7.46 19.45
CA LEU A 217 -17.79 -7.75 18.43
C LEU A 217 -19.16 -8.06 19.06
N SER A 218 -20.20 -7.46 18.49
CA SER A 218 -21.60 -7.82 18.74
C SER A 218 -22.26 -8.24 17.44
N LYS A 219 -23.33 -9.05 17.51
CA LYS A 219 -24.11 -9.45 16.32
C LYS A 219 -24.61 -8.22 15.54
N LYS A 220 -25.03 -7.16 16.24
CA LYS A 220 -25.46 -5.88 15.65
C LYS A 220 -24.33 -5.20 14.87
N LEU A 221 -23.12 -5.19 15.42
CA LEU A 221 -21.97 -4.60 14.76
C LEU A 221 -21.54 -5.39 13.52
N ILE A 222 -21.54 -6.72 13.61
CA ILE A 222 -21.26 -7.58 12.45
C ILE A 222 -22.29 -7.31 11.35
N ALA A 223 -23.59 -7.28 11.71
CA ALA A 223 -24.65 -6.95 10.76
C ALA A 223 -24.45 -5.56 10.13
N LEU A 224 -24.06 -4.55 10.91
CA LEU A 224 -23.79 -3.20 10.41
C LEU A 224 -22.61 -3.16 9.41
N ILE A 225 -21.51 -3.86 9.72
CA ILE A 225 -20.36 -3.95 8.81
C ILE A 225 -20.76 -4.66 7.51
N LEU A 226 -21.53 -5.76 7.61
CA LEU A 226 -22.06 -6.46 6.44
C LEU A 226 -22.98 -5.56 5.61
N VAL A 227 -23.86 -4.78 6.24
CA VAL A 227 -24.72 -3.81 5.56
C VAL A 227 -23.88 -2.76 4.83
N LEU A 228 -22.85 -2.19 5.47
CA LEU A 228 -21.96 -1.22 4.81
C LEU A 228 -21.23 -1.84 3.61
N CYS A 229 -20.80 -3.10 3.71
CA CYS A 229 -20.20 -3.82 2.60
C CYS A 229 -21.21 -4.03 1.47
N SER A 230 -22.42 -4.48 1.80
CA SER A 230 -23.51 -4.70 0.85
C SER A 230 -23.92 -3.41 0.15
N VAL A 231 -24.02 -2.28 0.87
CA VAL A 231 -24.32 -0.97 0.29
C VAL A 231 -23.20 -0.54 -0.67
N GLY A 232 -21.95 -0.72 -0.28
CA GLY A 232 -20.80 -0.47 -1.15
C GLY A 232 -20.88 -1.26 -2.45
N LEU A 233 -21.22 -2.55 -2.39
CA LEU A 233 -21.38 -3.42 -3.57
C LEU A 233 -22.64 -3.07 -4.39
N ALA A 234 -23.76 -2.79 -3.73
CA ALA A 234 -25.05 -2.51 -4.35
C ALA A 234 -25.04 -1.18 -5.13
N ALA A 235 -24.28 -0.19 -4.65
CA ALA A 235 -24.10 1.10 -5.34
C ALA A 235 -23.59 0.94 -6.79
N ASN A 236 -23.02 -0.21 -7.15
CA ASN A 236 -22.58 -0.54 -8.50
C ASN A 236 -23.03 -1.94 -8.95
N TYR A 237 -24.18 -2.44 -8.49
CA TYR A 237 -24.63 -3.81 -8.78
C TYR A 237 -24.62 -4.13 -10.28
N GLN A 238 -25.16 -3.26 -11.14
CA GLN A 238 -25.17 -3.47 -12.60
C GLN A 238 -23.76 -3.56 -13.19
N VAL A 239 -22.83 -2.73 -12.69
CA VAL A 239 -21.42 -2.80 -13.11
C VAL A 239 -20.78 -4.08 -12.61
N LEU A 240 -21.03 -4.46 -11.36
CA LEU A 240 -20.52 -5.70 -10.76
C LEU A 240 -21.00 -6.92 -11.54
N GLU A 241 -22.30 -7.03 -11.82
CA GLU A 241 -22.91 -8.11 -12.60
C GLU A 241 -22.28 -8.21 -13.98
N LYS A 242 -22.27 -7.11 -14.75
CA LYS A 242 -21.61 -7.07 -16.08
C LYS A 242 -20.15 -7.50 -16.02
N ARG A 243 -19.43 -7.13 -14.96
CA ARG A 243 -18.01 -7.47 -14.78
C ARG A 243 -17.78 -8.93 -14.38
N ILE A 244 -18.69 -9.54 -13.62
CA ILE A 244 -18.66 -10.96 -13.28
C ILE A 244 -18.95 -11.78 -14.53
N SER A 245 -20.02 -11.45 -15.25
CA SER A 245 -20.39 -12.14 -16.49
C SER A 245 -19.29 -12.05 -17.55
N ALA A 246 -18.71 -10.86 -17.74
CA ALA A 246 -17.57 -10.69 -18.63
C ALA A 246 -16.34 -11.51 -18.20
N ALA A 247 -16.06 -11.59 -16.89
CA ALA A 247 -14.94 -12.41 -16.40
C ALA A 247 -15.16 -13.90 -16.66
N GLN A 248 -16.37 -14.42 -16.44
CA GLN A 248 -16.72 -15.81 -16.75
C GLN A 248 -16.58 -16.10 -18.25
N GLN A 249 -17.05 -15.18 -19.09
CA GLN A 249 -16.94 -15.30 -20.54
C GLN A 249 -15.47 -15.27 -21.00
N ASP A 250 -14.66 -14.32 -20.52
CA ASP A 250 -13.24 -14.21 -20.86
C ASP A 250 -12.48 -15.50 -20.47
N ILE A 251 -12.73 -16.04 -19.27
CA ILE A 251 -12.11 -17.28 -18.80
C ILE A 251 -12.50 -18.46 -19.70
N LYS A 252 -13.79 -18.59 -20.04
CA LYS A 252 -14.28 -19.64 -20.93
C LYS A 252 -13.61 -19.54 -22.31
N LEU A 253 -13.58 -18.35 -22.90
CA LEU A 253 -12.95 -18.10 -24.20
C LEU A 253 -11.45 -18.43 -24.19
N TYR A 254 -10.75 -18.14 -23.08
CA TYR A 254 -9.34 -18.46 -22.93
C TYR A 254 -9.11 -19.98 -22.86
N ILE A 255 -9.86 -20.69 -22.02
CA ILE A 255 -9.71 -22.14 -21.85
C ILE A 255 -10.09 -22.91 -23.12
N GLU A 256 -11.17 -22.51 -23.79
CA GLU A 256 -11.68 -23.25 -24.96
C GLU A 256 -10.94 -22.91 -26.26
N ASN A 257 -10.51 -21.66 -26.43
CA ASN A 257 -10.01 -21.15 -27.72
C ASN A 257 -8.63 -20.49 -27.65
N ASN A 258 -7.94 -20.58 -26.51
CA ASN A 258 -6.69 -19.86 -26.23
C ASN A 258 -6.75 -18.37 -26.58
N ASN A 259 -7.90 -17.74 -26.31
CA ASN A 259 -8.18 -16.38 -26.76
C ASN A 259 -7.56 -15.32 -25.83
N GLY A 260 -6.34 -14.91 -26.14
CA GLY A 260 -5.61 -13.84 -25.46
C GLY A 260 -6.17 -12.43 -25.65
N GLN A 261 -7.08 -12.20 -26.62
CA GLN A 261 -7.55 -10.86 -27.00
C GLN A 261 -8.51 -10.22 -25.98
N THR A 262 -8.93 -10.96 -24.96
CA THR A 262 -9.81 -10.44 -23.89
C THR A 262 -9.02 -9.78 -22.76
N SER A 263 -9.70 -9.05 -21.87
CA SER A 263 -9.00 -8.37 -20.76
C SER A 263 -8.36 -9.35 -19.76
N LEU A 264 -8.97 -10.52 -19.53
CA LEU A 264 -8.35 -11.56 -18.70
C LEU A 264 -7.42 -12.47 -19.51
N GLY A 265 -7.77 -12.80 -20.76
CA GLY A 265 -6.89 -13.57 -21.65
C GLY A 265 -5.52 -12.92 -21.81
N ALA A 266 -5.48 -11.61 -22.07
CA ALA A 266 -4.23 -10.87 -22.19
C ALA A 266 -3.40 -10.93 -20.89
N ARG A 267 -4.05 -10.97 -19.72
CA ARG A 267 -3.35 -11.12 -18.43
C ARG A 267 -2.76 -12.51 -18.28
N PHE A 268 -3.50 -13.55 -18.65
CA PHE A 268 -2.99 -14.91 -18.59
C PHE A 268 -1.79 -15.09 -19.52
N ASP A 269 -1.86 -14.59 -20.74
CA ASP A 269 -0.72 -14.60 -21.67
C ASP A 269 0.47 -13.77 -21.14
N MET A 270 0.21 -12.61 -20.54
CA MET A 270 1.26 -11.83 -19.89
C MET A 270 1.90 -12.59 -18.71
N TRP A 271 1.12 -13.38 -17.98
CA TRP A 271 1.61 -14.18 -16.86
C TRP A 271 2.43 -15.37 -17.34
N GLU A 272 1.95 -16.08 -18.37
CA GLU A 272 2.67 -17.15 -19.04
C GLU A 272 4.01 -16.66 -19.59
N SER A 273 3.99 -15.57 -20.36
CA SER A 273 5.20 -14.94 -20.89
C SER A 273 6.19 -14.54 -19.79
N ALA A 274 5.70 -14.03 -18.66
CA ALA A 274 6.55 -13.67 -17.52
C ALA A 274 7.15 -14.90 -16.82
N LEU A 275 6.38 -15.99 -16.68
CA LEU A 275 6.86 -17.25 -16.10
C LEU A 275 7.92 -17.90 -16.97
N LEU A 276 7.71 -17.96 -18.28
CA LEU A 276 8.72 -18.40 -19.26
C LEU A 276 9.98 -17.54 -19.15
N GLY A 277 9.82 -16.22 -19.10
CA GLY A 277 10.93 -15.29 -18.94
C GLY A 277 11.77 -15.53 -17.68
N ILE A 278 11.12 -15.86 -16.56
CA ILE A 278 11.80 -16.25 -15.31
C ILE A 278 12.61 -17.53 -15.52
N GLN A 279 12.07 -18.53 -16.22
CA GLN A 279 12.78 -19.79 -16.50
C GLN A 279 13.98 -19.57 -17.42
N GLU A 280 13.86 -18.70 -18.42
CA GLU A 280 14.94 -18.38 -19.36
C GLU A 280 16.10 -17.62 -18.70
N LYS A 281 15.81 -16.68 -17.79
CA LYS A 281 16.82 -15.87 -17.09
C LYS A 281 16.54 -15.78 -15.57
N PRO A 282 16.77 -16.85 -14.80
CA PRO A 282 16.26 -16.97 -13.44
C PRO A 282 16.96 -16.06 -12.41
N VAL A 283 18.22 -15.67 -12.63
CA VAL A 283 18.98 -14.93 -11.61
C VAL A 283 18.71 -13.43 -11.66
N PHE A 284 19.05 -12.79 -12.80
CA PHE A 284 18.95 -11.34 -13.00
C PHE A 284 17.79 -10.93 -13.91
N GLY A 285 16.98 -11.87 -14.39
CA GLY A 285 15.86 -11.59 -15.29
C GLY A 285 16.30 -11.02 -16.63
N TRP A 286 15.33 -10.44 -17.33
CA TRP A 286 15.51 -9.83 -18.66
C TRP A 286 15.86 -8.34 -18.63
N GLY A 287 15.85 -7.70 -17.47
CA GLY A 287 15.91 -6.25 -17.34
C GLY A 287 14.59 -5.59 -17.74
N LEU A 288 14.37 -4.34 -17.33
CA LEU A 288 13.10 -3.67 -17.60
C LEU A 288 12.84 -3.46 -19.10
N GLN A 289 13.91 -3.18 -19.86
CA GLN A 289 13.85 -3.00 -21.32
C GLN A 289 13.72 -4.35 -22.04
N GLY A 290 14.52 -5.34 -21.64
CA GLY A 290 14.50 -6.67 -22.25
C GLY A 290 13.22 -7.47 -21.99
N VAL A 291 12.38 -7.10 -21.01
CA VAL A 291 11.03 -7.68 -20.86
C VAL A 291 10.17 -7.46 -22.12
N ARG A 292 10.37 -6.38 -22.88
CA ARG A 292 9.64 -6.18 -24.14
C ARG A 292 10.12 -7.14 -25.22
N GLU A 293 11.43 -7.29 -25.36
CA GLU A 293 12.07 -8.23 -26.30
C GLU A 293 11.67 -9.67 -25.98
N MET A 294 11.70 -10.03 -24.70
CA MET A 294 11.23 -11.33 -24.19
C MET A 294 9.78 -11.62 -24.61
N ARG A 295 8.86 -10.66 -24.44
CA ARG A 295 7.47 -10.85 -24.88
C ARG A 295 7.35 -10.98 -26.39
N GLN A 296 8.07 -10.15 -27.14
CA GLN A 296 8.07 -10.22 -28.59
C GLN A 296 8.57 -11.60 -29.07
N LYS A 297 9.64 -12.12 -28.46
CA LYS A 297 10.15 -13.46 -28.73
C LYS A 297 9.08 -14.54 -28.48
N HIS A 298 8.37 -14.47 -27.35
CA HIS A 298 7.28 -15.43 -27.06
C HIS A 298 6.11 -15.32 -28.05
N VAL A 299 5.79 -14.12 -28.54
CA VAL A 299 4.80 -13.90 -29.60
C VAL A 299 5.25 -14.52 -30.92
N GLU A 300 6.51 -14.30 -31.33
CA GLU A 300 7.09 -14.88 -32.54
C GLU A 300 7.15 -16.41 -32.50
N GLN A 301 7.27 -16.98 -31.30
CA GLN A 301 7.22 -18.42 -31.07
C GLN A 301 5.79 -19.00 -31.00
N GLY A 302 4.76 -18.16 -31.08
CA GLY A 302 3.36 -18.58 -30.98
C GLY A 302 2.95 -19.05 -29.58
N LEU A 303 3.71 -18.69 -28.53
CA LEU A 303 3.44 -19.09 -27.15
C LEU A 303 2.37 -18.21 -26.49
N VAL A 304 2.21 -16.96 -26.94
CA VAL A 304 1.26 -15.98 -26.39
C VAL A 304 0.70 -15.09 -27.49
N ASP A 305 -0.49 -14.52 -27.28
CA ASP A 305 -1.13 -13.65 -28.27
C ASP A 305 -0.36 -12.32 -28.45
N PRO A 306 -0.26 -11.77 -29.68
CA PRO A 306 0.40 -10.48 -29.95
C PRO A 306 -0.07 -9.29 -29.09
N ILE A 307 -1.30 -9.33 -28.55
CA ILE A 307 -1.85 -8.28 -27.69
C ILE A 307 -0.97 -7.97 -26.47
N VAL A 308 -0.19 -8.95 -25.96
CA VAL A 308 0.69 -8.75 -24.79
C VAL A 308 1.78 -7.69 -25.01
N SER A 309 2.14 -7.44 -26.27
CA SER A 309 3.14 -6.45 -26.67
C SER A 309 2.63 -5.01 -26.48
N SER A 310 1.32 -4.81 -26.40
CA SER A 310 0.71 -3.49 -26.14
C SER A 310 0.80 -3.03 -24.68
N PHE A 311 1.15 -3.92 -23.75
CA PHE A 311 1.16 -3.64 -22.32
C PHE A 311 2.54 -3.29 -21.76
N GLY A 312 2.60 -2.35 -20.82
CA GLY A 312 3.85 -1.99 -20.14
C GLY A 312 4.31 -2.97 -19.05
N HIS A 313 3.39 -3.72 -18.44
CA HIS A 313 3.65 -4.58 -17.28
C HIS A 313 2.78 -5.84 -17.33
N ALA A 314 3.17 -6.89 -16.63
CA ALA A 314 2.42 -8.15 -16.55
C ALA A 314 1.11 -8.05 -15.73
N HIS A 315 0.70 -6.86 -15.30
CA HIS A 315 -0.43 -6.64 -14.39
C HIS A 315 -0.42 -7.53 -13.12
N ASN A 316 0.78 -7.89 -12.68
CA ASN A 316 1.07 -8.64 -11.46
C ASN A 316 2.50 -8.25 -11.04
N GLN A 317 2.68 -7.68 -9.85
CA GLN A 317 3.97 -7.16 -9.38
C GLN A 317 5.02 -8.28 -9.28
N TYR A 318 4.61 -9.46 -8.79
CA TYR A 318 5.52 -10.58 -8.55
C TYR A 318 6.08 -11.12 -9.86
N LEU A 319 5.20 -11.33 -10.86
CA LEU A 319 5.61 -11.80 -12.18
C LEU A 319 6.37 -10.72 -12.94
N HIS A 320 6.00 -9.45 -12.78
CA HIS A 320 6.72 -8.33 -13.38
C HIS A 320 8.15 -8.22 -12.84
N ASP A 321 8.34 -8.24 -11.52
CA ASP A 321 9.67 -8.15 -10.92
C ASP A 321 10.48 -9.43 -11.12
N GLY A 322 9.83 -10.60 -11.10
CA GLY A 322 10.46 -11.88 -11.42
C GLY A 322 10.99 -11.92 -12.85
N SER A 323 10.18 -11.57 -13.86
CA SER A 323 10.64 -11.57 -15.26
C SER A 323 11.69 -10.49 -15.53
N ALA A 324 11.55 -9.30 -14.93
CA ALA A 324 12.49 -8.20 -15.13
C ALA A 324 13.82 -8.38 -14.38
N ARG A 325 13.81 -8.96 -13.18
CA ARG A 325 14.97 -8.97 -12.26
C ARG A 325 15.29 -10.33 -11.65
N GLY A 326 14.65 -11.39 -12.14
CA GLY A 326 14.84 -12.77 -11.71
C GLY A 326 14.36 -13.03 -10.28
N LEU A 327 14.77 -14.18 -9.76
CA LEU A 327 14.50 -14.62 -8.40
C LEU A 327 15.13 -13.70 -7.35
N LEU A 328 16.25 -13.02 -7.67
CA LEU A 328 16.84 -12.02 -6.77
C LEU A 328 15.93 -10.79 -6.64
N GLY A 329 15.39 -10.30 -7.75
CA GLY A 329 14.39 -9.23 -7.76
C GLY A 329 13.14 -9.60 -6.97
N LEU A 330 12.60 -10.80 -7.22
CA LEU A 330 11.43 -11.31 -6.49
C LEU A 330 11.70 -11.46 -4.99
N ALA A 331 12.86 -12.00 -4.60
CA ALA A 331 13.24 -12.13 -3.19
C ALA A 331 13.34 -10.75 -2.51
N SER A 332 13.85 -9.74 -3.23
CA SER A 332 13.92 -8.37 -2.71
C SER A 332 12.54 -7.75 -2.50
N LEU A 333 11.61 -7.96 -3.44
CA LEU A 333 10.22 -7.53 -3.33
C LEU A 333 9.54 -8.21 -2.15
N LEU A 334 9.73 -9.52 -1.99
CA LEU A 334 9.19 -10.25 -0.84
C LEU A 334 9.81 -9.77 0.47
N SER A 335 11.09 -9.41 0.48
CA SER A 335 11.75 -8.90 1.69
C SER A 335 11.12 -7.61 2.20
N ILE A 336 10.76 -6.67 1.30
CA ILE A 336 10.14 -5.41 1.72
C ILE A 336 8.73 -5.61 2.25
N PHE A 337 8.05 -6.71 1.93
CA PHE A 337 6.75 -7.09 2.51
C PHE A 337 6.92 -7.87 3.82
N LEU A 338 7.67 -8.97 3.79
CA LEU A 338 7.71 -9.95 4.87
C LEU A 338 8.49 -9.47 6.09
N VAL A 339 9.58 -8.71 5.90
CA VAL A 339 10.38 -8.19 7.02
C VAL A 339 9.57 -7.24 7.91
N PRO A 340 8.93 -6.15 7.39
CA PRO A 340 8.06 -5.32 8.23
C PRO A 340 6.85 -6.10 8.76
N LEU A 341 6.28 -7.03 7.99
CA LEU A 341 5.14 -7.84 8.47
C LEU A 341 5.51 -8.64 9.72
N VAL A 342 6.67 -9.28 9.74
CA VAL A 342 7.19 -10.00 10.92
C VAL A 342 7.43 -9.04 12.07
N CYS A 343 7.97 -7.84 11.81
CA CYS A 343 8.19 -6.82 12.84
C CYS A 343 6.86 -6.38 13.49
N PHE A 344 5.85 -6.05 12.68
CA PHE A 344 4.53 -5.67 13.17
C PHE A 344 3.88 -6.80 13.96
N ALA A 345 3.92 -8.04 13.44
CA ALA A 345 3.32 -9.20 14.10
C ALA A 345 3.98 -9.52 15.45
N ARG A 346 5.31 -9.42 15.55
CA ARG A 346 6.04 -9.62 16.83
C ARG A 346 5.65 -8.56 17.86
N ASN A 347 5.67 -7.28 17.47
CA ASN A 347 5.29 -6.19 18.37
C ASN A 347 3.80 -6.26 18.75
N LEU A 348 2.92 -6.65 17.83
CA LEU A 348 1.48 -6.79 18.07
C LEU A 348 1.16 -7.84 19.14
N LYS A 349 1.92 -8.95 19.18
CA LYS A 349 1.78 -9.98 20.21
C LYS A 349 2.11 -9.47 21.62
N GLN A 350 3.01 -8.49 21.71
CA GLN A 350 3.44 -7.89 22.98
C GLN A 350 2.59 -6.69 23.38
N ALA A 351 1.79 -6.13 22.47
CA ALA A 351 1.02 -4.93 22.70
C ALA A 351 -0.25 -5.20 23.52
N PRO A 352 -0.48 -4.47 24.65
CA PRO A 352 -1.69 -4.61 25.45
C PRO A 352 -2.97 -4.38 24.63
N MET A 353 -4.05 -5.05 25.02
CA MET A 353 -5.37 -4.84 24.40
C MET A 353 -5.81 -3.37 24.56
N GLY A 354 -6.44 -2.78 23.55
CA GLY A 354 -6.86 -1.37 23.57
C GLY A 354 -5.74 -0.34 23.34
N SER A 355 -4.45 -0.72 23.43
CA SER A 355 -3.33 0.23 23.31
C SER A 355 -3.14 0.78 21.89
N ALA A 356 -2.59 2.00 21.79
CA ALA A 356 -2.23 2.61 20.52
C ALA A 356 -1.19 1.77 19.74
N SER A 357 -0.21 1.17 20.43
CA SER A 357 0.79 0.28 19.82
C SER A 357 0.14 -0.91 19.12
N ARG A 358 -0.93 -1.46 19.71
CA ARG A 358 -1.68 -2.57 19.13
C ARG A 358 -2.38 -2.17 17.83
N VAL A 359 -3.07 -1.02 17.80
CA VAL A 359 -3.75 -0.58 16.56
C VAL A 359 -2.77 -0.23 15.45
N PHE A 360 -1.62 0.39 15.75
CA PHE A 360 -0.59 0.63 14.72
C PHE A 360 0.04 -0.67 14.20
N GLY A 361 0.18 -1.69 15.05
CA GLY A 361 0.54 -3.03 14.62
C GLY A 361 -0.46 -3.60 13.62
N LEU A 362 -1.75 -3.49 13.93
CA LEU A 362 -2.81 -3.97 13.04
C LEU A 362 -2.91 -3.16 11.74
N LEU A 363 -2.71 -1.84 11.79
CA LEU A 363 -2.64 -0.96 10.61
C LEU A 363 -1.48 -1.37 9.69
N GLY A 364 -0.30 -1.63 10.24
CA GLY A 364 0.87 -2.10 9.50
C GLY A 364 0.64 -3.45 8.81
N ILE A 365 0.12 -4.43 9.54
CA ILE A 365 -0.22 -5.75 8.98
C ILE A 365 -1.27 -5.63 7.88
N THR A 366 -2.35 -4.91 8.15
CA THR A 366 -3.44 -4.68 7.20
C THR A 366 -2.94 -4.01 5.93
N HIS A 367 -2.10 -2.97 6.07
CA HIS A 367 -1.52 -2.27 4.93
C HIS A 367 -0.67 -3.18 4.05
N ILE A 368 0.25 -3.95 4.66
CA ILE A 368 1.16 -4.83 3.92
C ILE A 368 0.37 -5.92 3.19
N LEU A 369 -0.53 -6.62 3.89
CA LEU A 369 -1.32 -7.69 3.29
C LEU A 369 -2.25 -7.15 2.19
N ALA A 370 -2.82 -5.96 2.38
CA ALA A 370 -3.64 -5.35 1.36
C ALA A 370 -2.83 -5.00 0.09
N VAL A 371 -1.66 -4.39 0.24
CA VAL A 371 -0.78 -4.07 -0.90
C VAL A 371 -0.24 -5.34 -1.57
N MET A 372 0.07 -6.39 -0.82
CA MET A 372 0.40 -7.71 -1.38
C MET A 372 -0.75 -8.27 -2.23
N GLY A 373 -1.99 -8.09 -1.79
CA GLY A 373 -3.19 -8.48 -2.53
C GLY A 373 -3.42 -7.64 -3.78
N TYR A 374 -3.30 -6.31 -3.70
CA TYR A 374 -3.41 -5.42 -4.86
C TYR A 374 -2.36 -5.76 -5.93
N SER A 375 -1.16 -6.15 -5.48
CA SER A 375 -0.03 -6.54 -6.30
C SER A 375 -0.26 -7.80 -7.15
N LEU A 376 -1.30 -8.60 -6.87
CA LEU A 376 -1.71 -9.72 -7.72
C LEU A 376 -2.41 -9.26 -9.01
N SER A 377 -3.02 -8.07 -8.99
CA SER A 377 -3.86 -7.54 -10.07
C SER A 377 -3.26 -6.35 -10.80
N GLN A 378 -2.16 -5.82 -10.28
CA GLN A 378 -1.44 -4.68 -10.82
C GLN A 378 0.01 -4.70 -10.35
N ALA A 379 0.92 -4.14 -11.16
CA ALA A 379 2.25 -3.76 -10.69
C ALA A 379 2.14 -2.51 -9.78
N PHE A 380 1.64 -2.70 -8.55
CA PHE A 380 1.24 -1.61 -7.65
C PHE A 380 2.41 -0.72 -7.23
N LEU A 381 3.61 -1.27 -7.06
CA LEU A 381 4.81 -0.49 -6.71
C LEU A 381 5.46 0.15 -7.95
N SER A 382 5.02 -0.22 -9.15
CA SER A 382 5.52 0.34 -10.41
C SER A 382 4.90 1.71 -10.78
N HIS A 383 4.09 2.32 -9.92
CA HIS A 383 3.69 3.73 -10.09
C HIS A 383 3.88 4.56 -8.82
N ASN A 384 3.97 5.88 -9.03
CA ASN A 384 4.34 6.86 -8.00
C ASN A 384 3.50 6.78 -6.74
N SER A 385 2.18 6.87 -6.86
CA SER A 385 1.27 6.84 -5.72
C SER A 385 1.34 5.54 -4.95
N GLY A 386 1.39 4.38 -5.63
CA GLY A 386 1.44 3.08 -4.95
C GLY A 386 2.76 2.83 -4.22
N SER A 387 3.89 3.17 -4.85
CA SER A 387 5.22 2.99 -4.26
C SER A 387 5.42 3.81 -2.99
N ILE A 388 5.17 5.13 -3.05
CA ILE A 388 5.39 5.97 -1.87
C ILE A 388 4.35 5.72 -0.78
N PHE A 389 3.09 5.43 -1.14
CA PHE A 389 2.07 5.03 -0.17
C PHE A 389 2.48 3.79 0.60
N TYR A 390 3.06 2.79 -0.10
CA TYR A 390 3.58 1.60 0.55
C TYR A 390 4.65 1.94 1.60
N PHE A 391 5.78 2.49 1.15
CA PHE A 391 6.95 2.73 1.99
C PHE A 391 6.66 3.73 3.11
N PHE A 392 5.93 4.81 2.82
CA PHE A 392 5.62 5.85 3.80
C PHE A 392 4.68 5.34 4.90
N ALA A 393 3.62 4.62 4.57
CA ALA A 393 2.72 4.10 5.60
C ALA A 393 3.40 3.03 6.47
N VAL A 394 4.26 2.17 5.89
CA VAL A 394 5.04 1.19 6.65
C VAL A 394 5.93 1.87 7.70
N ILE A 395 6.73 2.87 7.32
CA ILE A 395 7.63 3.53 8.29
C ILE A 395 6.88 4.34 9.34
N VAL A 396 5.75 4.98 8.97
CA VAL A 396 4.95 5.78 9.90
C VAL A 396 4.28 4.87 10.94
N PHE A 397 3.63 3.80 10.50
CA PHE A 397 2.98 2.87 11.43
C PHE A 397 3.99 2.13 12.29
N TYR A 398 5.15 1.77 11.74
CA TYR A 398 6.22 1.13 12.50
C TYR A 398 6.78 2.08 13.58
N ALA A 399 7.05 3.34 13.23
CA ALA A 399 7.51 4.35 14.18
C ALA A 399 6.48 4.57 15.30
N LEU A 400 5.21 4.79 14.95
CA LEU A 400 4.14 5.02 15.91
C LEU A 400 3.90 3.81 16.82
N GLN A 401 3.99 2.59 16.28
CA GLN A 401 3.90 1.38 17.09
C GLN A 401 5.01 1.33 18.14
N LYS A 402 6.26 1.62 17.77
CA LYS A 402 7.41 1.61 18.70
C LYS A 402 7.34 2.74 19.73
N ILE A 403 6.97 3.95 19.32
CA ILE A 403 6.83 5.11 20.22
C ILE A 403 5.78 4.83 21.29
N THR A 404 4.60 4.38 20.89
CA THR A 404 3.48 4.11 21.81
C THR A 404 3.65 2.83 22.64
N GLN A 405 4.59 1.96 22.28
CA GLN A 405 4.96 0.80 23.09
C GLN A 405 5.87 1.22 24.26
N ASN A 406 6.70 2.25 24.06
CA ASN A 406 7.64 2.76 25.05
C ASN A 406 7.08 3.92 25.89
N GLN A 407 6.01 4.56 25.42
CA GLN A 407 5.30 5.66 26.09
C GLN A 407 3.79 5.39 25.95
N PRO A 408 3.15 4.66 26.89
CA PRO A 408 1.70 4.56 26.89
C PRO A 408 1.11 5.98 26.95
N LEU A 409 0.05 6.24 26.19
CA LEU A 409 -0.61 7.55 26.21
C LEU A 409 -1.03 7.84 27.65
N GLU A 410 -0.51 8.91 28.24
CA GLU A 410 -1.05 9.44 29.49
C GLU A 410 -2.47 9.94 29.18
N ASP A 411 -3.44 9.42 29.94
CA ASP A 411 -4.89 9.60 29.76
C ASP A 411 -5.35 11.06 29.75
#